data_AF-A0A4Z1FCB0-F1
#
_entry.id   AF-A0A4Z1FCB0-F1
#
_cell.length_a   1.000
_cell.length_b   1.000
_cell.length_c   1.000
_cell.angle_alpha   90.00
_cell.angle_beta   90.00
_cell.angle_gamma   90.00
#
_symmetry.space_group_name_H-M   'P 1'
#
loop_
_entity.id
_entity.type
_entity.pdbx_description
1 polymer ?
#
loop_
_entity_poly.entity_id
_entity_poly.type
_entity_poly.pdbx_seq_one_letter_code
_entity_poly.pdbx_strand_id
1 'polypeptide(L)'
;MKLAQKLGGGQDKRHPDSAAAYVFNDFTGYGFSETIENFLKEFDRDIHKNTASPFTKWSYIEALTIFFKAGDTEMWMNVNDADGLREICEMMATMMLTSFEMLSEHNLFTADSEIKNIPIICLIFLEFFDNTATDLDLNCQCEILRLCDEAGTDLTKHVRKQVQISEKKFNDWRDQYKLYKCRLHSI
;
A
#
# COMPACT_ATOMS: atom_id res chain seq x y z
N MET A 1 51.97 -10.88 3.67
CA MET A 1 50.62 -10.91 4.26
C MET A 1 49.99 -9.52 4.50
N LYS A 2 50.71 -8.51 5.01
CA LYS A 2 50.13 -7.15 5.23
C LYS A 2 49.58 -6.45 3.97
N LEU A 3 50.22 -6.61 2.81
CA LEU A 3 49.73 -6.03 1.53
C LEU A 3 48.43 -6.69 1.04
N ALA A 4 48.29 -8.02 1.22
CA ALA A 4 47.07 -8.75 0.89
C ALA A 4 45.91 -8.38 1.83
N GLN A 5 46.16 -8.20 3.13
CA GLN A 5 45.16 -7.66 4.06
C GLN A 5 44.76 -6.22 3.75
N LYS A 6 45.69 -5.38 3.29
CA LYS A 6 45.39 -4.00 2.86
C LYS A 6 44.56 -3.97 1.58
N LEU A 7 44.80 -4.91 0.66
CA LEU A 7 43.96 -5.09 -0.54
C LEU A 7 42.58 -5.64 -0.18
N GLY A 8 42.50 -6.69 0.65
CA GLY A 8 41.25 -7.31 1.11
C GLY A 8 40.37 -6.35 1.88
N GLY A 9 40.90 -5.64 2.88
CA GLY A 9 40.16 -4.61 3.60
C GLY A 9 39.79 -3.38 2.75
N GLY A 10 40.44 -3.21 1.58
CA GLY A 10 40.05 -2.23 0.57
C GLY A 10 38.92 -2.72 -0.34
N GLN A 11 38.84 -4.03 -0.60
CA GLN A 11 37.71 -4.66 -1.30
C GLN A 11 36.48 -4.72 -0.40
N ASP A 12 36.60 -5.11 0.86
CA ASP A 12 35.47 -5.21 1.80
C ASP A 12 34.76 -3.89 2.02
N LYS A 13 35.47 -2.75 1.95
CA LYS A 13 34.85 -1.40 2.06
C LYS A 13 34.11 -0.96 0.79
N ARG A 14 34.31 -1.65 -0.32
CA ARG A 14 33.71 -1.37 -1.63
C ARG A 14 32.81 -2.50 -2.11
N HIS A 15 32.66 -3.54 -1.29
CA HIS A 15 31.76 -4.64 -1.53
C HIS A 15 30.33 -4.13 -1.33
N PRO A 16 29.38 -4.44 -2.23
CA PRO A 16 27.98 -4.09 -2.03
C PRO A 16 27.38 -4.72 -0.76
N ASP A 17 27.95 -5.82 -0.26
CA ASP A 17 27.62 -6.41 1.06
C ASP A 17 28.48 -5.86 2.22
N SER A 18 29.07 -4.67 2.07
CA SER A 18 29.81 -4.04 3.16
C SER A 18 28.84 -3.40 4.17
N ALA A 19 29.17 -3.43 5.46
CA ALA A 19 28.37 -2.76 6.49
C ALA A 19 28.05 -1.29 6.16
N ALA A 20 28.92 -0.61 5.41
CA ALA A 20 28.68 0.76 4.96
C ALA A 20 27.53 0.84 3.92
N ALA A 21 27.47 -0.10 2.97
CA ALA A 21 26.40 -0.15 1.98
C ALA A 21 25.02 -0.45 2.62
N TYR A 22 24.97 -1.35 3.61
CA TYR A 22 23.75 -1.62 4.38
C TYR A 22 23.26 -0.37 5.14
N VAL A 23 24.17 0.39 5.77
CA VAL A 23 23.81 1.65 6.43
C VAL A 23 23.22 2.68 5.45
N PHE A 24 23.73 2.76 4.22
CA PHE A 24 23.16 3.67 3.21
C PHE A 24 21.80 3.22 2.67
N ASN A 25 21.59 1.91 2.51
CA ASN A 25 20.31 1.36 2.08
C ASN A 25 19.23 1.56 3.16
N ASP A 26 19.54 1.24 4.42
CA ASP A 26 18.63 1.48 5.55
C ASP A 26 18.29 2.96 5.69
N PHE A 27 19.28 3.86 5.61
CA PHE A 27 19.03 5.30 5.69
C PHE A 27 18.09 5.79 4.58
N THR A 28 18.22 5.25 3.38
CA THR A 28 17.32 5.56 2.27
C THR A 28 15.91 5.04 2.55
N GLY A 29 15.77 3.80 3.04
CA GLY A 29 14.49 3.22 3.44
C GLY A 29 13.78 4.02 4.54
N TYR A 30 14.49 4.47 5.58
CA TYR A 30 13.91 5.35 6.60
C TYR A 30 13.46 6.70 6.03
N GLY A 31 14.19 7.25 5.05
CA GLY A 31 13.77 8.47 4.34
C GLY A 31 12.47 8.29 3.55
N PHE A 32 12.24 7.10 2.98
CA PHE A 32 10.95 6.74 2.38
C PHE A 32 9.85 6.67 3.43
N SER A 33 10.07 6.00 4.55
CA SER A 33 9.11 5.94 5.67
C SER A 33 8.70 7.34 6.12
N GLU A 34 9.66 8.23 6.40
CA GLU A 34 9.39 9.61 6.83
C GLU A 34 8.57 10.38 5.77
N THR A 35 8.91 10.21 4.49
CA THR A 35 8.19 10.87 3.38
C THR A 35 6.73 10.45 3.36
N ILE A 36 6.47 9.15 3.51
CA ILE A 36 5.11 8.62 3.45
C ILE A 36 4.33 8.96 4.73
N GLU A 37 4.95 8.89 5.91
CA GLU A 37 4.33 9.34 7.15
C GLU A 37 3.90 10.81 7.08
N ASN A 38 4.74 11.67 6.51
CA ASN A 38 4.38 13.08 6.31
C ASN A 38 3.22 13.23 5.32
N PHE A 39 3.20 12.44 4.24
CA PHE A 39 2.08 12.40 3.31
C PHE A 39 0.78 11.94 3.97
N LEU A 40 0.82 10.91 4.82
CA LEU A 40 -0.32 10.43 5.60
C LEU A 40 -0.84 11.50 6.58
N LYS A 41 0.05 12.24 7.24
CA LYS A 41 -0.33 13.38 8.11
C LYS A 41 -1.02 14.48 7.32
N GLU A 42 -0.58 14.77 6.10
CA GLU A 42 -1.22 15.76 5.22
C GLU A 42 -2.61 15.32 4.78
N PHE A 43 -2.77 14.03 4.43
CA PHE A 43 -4.06 13.44 4.13
C PHE A 43 -5.02 13.54 5.31
N ASP A 44 -4.62 13.10 6.51
CA ASP A 44 -5.46 13.11 7.71
C ASP A 44 -5.95 14.52 8.06
N ARG A 45 -5.07 15.52 7.91
CA ARG A 45 -5.44 16.93 8.07
C ARG A 45 -6.50 17.38 7.07
N ASP A 46 -6.46 16.88 5.84
CA ASP A 46 -7.25 17.41 4.71
C ASP A 46 -8.53 16.62 4.43
N ILE A 47 -8.58 15.33 4.75
CA ILE A 47 -9.74 14.45 4.53
C ILE A 47 -10.98 14.94 5.29
N HIS A 48 -10.79 15.56 6.46
CA HIS A 48 -11.85 16.11 7.30
C HIS A 48 -12.23 17.57 6.99
N LYS A 49 -11.55 18.23 6.05
CA LYS A 49 -11.88 19.62 5.68
C LYS A 49 -13.11 19.66 4.76
N ASN A 50 -14.10 20.46 5.13
CA ASN A 50 -15.29 20.71 4.30
C ASN A 50 -15.00 21.59 3.08
N THR A 51 -13.84 22.28 3.06
CA THR A 51 -13.45 23.16 1.96
C THR A 51 -12.80 22.42 0.80
N ALA A 52 -12.35 21.19 0.99
CA ALA A 52 -11.73 20.37 -0.04
C ALA A 52 -12.78 19.50 -0.73
N SER A 53 -12.75 19.47 -2.07
CA SER A 53 -13.66 18.62 -2.84
C SER A 53 -13.33 17.13 -2.64
N PRO A 54 -14.31 16.21 -2.79
CA PRO A 54 -14.05 14.78 -2.76
C PRO A 54 -12.99 14.32 -3.77
N PHE A 55 -12.95 14.95 -4.95
CA PHE A 55 -11.93 14.70 -5.98
C PHE A 55 -10.53 15.10 -5.50
N THR A 56 -10.40 16.23 -4.82
CA THR A 56 -9.13 16.67 -4.24
C THR A 56 -8.67 15.71 -3.16
N LYS A 57 -9.58 15.25 -2.29
CA LYS A 57 -9.27 14.26 -1.25
C LYS A 57 -8.85 12.93 -1.87
N TRP A 58 -9.57 12.47 -2.90
CA TRP A 58 -9.22 11.26 -3.64
C TRP A 58 -7.85 11.33 -4.32
N SER A 59 -7.41 12.51 -4.75
CA SER A 59 -6.10 12.67 -5.40
C SER A 59 -4.92 12.26 -4.52
N TYR A 60 -5.07 12.27 -3.18
CA TYR A 60 -4.06 11.70 -2.29
C TYR A 60 -3.89 10.18 -2.50
N ILE A 61 -5.00 9.46 -2.65
CA ILE A 61 -4.98 8.01 -2.92
C ILE A 61 -4.37 7.73 -4.29
N GLU A 62 -4.72 8.53 -5.30
CA GLU A 62 -4.13 8.42 -6.63
C GLU A 62 -2.62 8.64 -6.61
N ALA A 63 -2.15 9.68 -5.93
CA ALA A 63 -0.73 10.00 -5.83
C ALA A 63 0.06 8.87 -5.15
N LEU A 64 -0.45 8.33 -4.03
CA LEU A 64 0.19 7.22 -3.34
C LEU A 64 0.19 5.93 -4.19
N THR A 65 -0.88 5.70 -4.95
CA THR A 65 -0.96 4.56 -5.87
C THR A 65 0.05 4.65 -7.00
N ILE A 66 0.20 5.85 -7.57
CA ILE A 66 1.21 6.12 -8.60
C ILE A 66 2.60 5.91 -8.02
N PHE A 67 2.84 6.34 -6.78
CA PHE A 67 4.10 6.09 -6.09
C PHE A 67 4.41 4.58 -6.00
N PHE A 68 3.44 3.73 -5.62
CA PHE A 68 3.67 2.27 -5.61
C PHE A 68 3.95 1.69 -6.98
N LYS A 69 3.32 2.22 -8.03
CA LYS A 69 3.43 1.63 -9.37
C LYS A 69 4.63 2.11 -10.17
N ALA A 70 5.01 3.37 -9.99
CA ALA A 70 6.08 4.02 -10.73
C ALA A 70 7.37 4.18 -9.92
N GLY A 71 7.27 4.15 -8.58
CA GLY A 71 8.40 4.22 -7.67
C GLY A 71 9.10 2.88 -7.50
N ASP A 72 10.38 2.95 -7.12
CA ASP A 72 11.13 1.80 -6.67
C ASP A 72 10.98 1.68 -5.14
N THR A 73 10.14 0.74 -4.72
CA THR A 73 9.86 0.49 -3.30
C THR A 73 10.84 -0.51 -2.68
N GLU A 74 11.78 -1.07 -3.45
CA GLU A 74 12.67 -2.14 -2.98
C GLU A 74 13.49 -1.69 -1.77
N MET A 75 14.09 -0.50 -1.82
CA MET A 75 14.89 0.02 -0.70
C MET A 75 14.06 0.28 0.56
N TRP A 76 12.79 0.65 0.38
CA TRP A 76 11.88 0.89 1.50
C TRP A 76 11.42 -0.41 2.14
N MET A 77 11.10 -1.42 1.33
CA MET A 77 10.65 -2.74 1.81
C MET A 77 11.78 -3.57 2.45
N ASN A 78 13.04 -3.22 2.22
CA ASN A 78 14.20 -3.91 2.80
C ASN A 78 14.77 -3.22 4.06
N VAL A 79 14.05 -2.26 4.64
CA VAL A 79 14.49 -1.62 5.89
C VAL A 79 14.45 -2.60 7.06
N ASN A 80 15.44 -2.53 7.96
CA ASN A 80 15.51 -3.37 9.15
C ASN A 80 14.56 -2.92 10.29
N ASP A 81 13.30 -2.65 9.95
CA ASP A 81 12.22 -2.26 10.86
C ASP A 81 10.86 -2.70 10.28
N ALA A 82 10.62 -4.02 10.33
CA ALA A 82 9.41 -4.62 9.78
C ALA A 82 8.14 -4.18 10.52
N ASP A 83 8.22 -3.92 11.82
CA ASP A 83 7.08 -3.47 12.63
C ASP A 83 6.68 -2.03 12.22
N GLY A 84 7.64 -1.11 12.12
CA GLY A 84 7.36 0.25 11.63
C GLY A 84 6.83 0.27 10.20
N LEU A 85 7.40 -0.55 9.32
CA LEU A 85 6.93 -0.68 7.94
C LEU A 85 5.48 -1.20 7.89
N ARG A 86 5.16 -2.20 8.71
CA ARG A 86 3.80 -2.73 8.85
C ARG A 86 2.83 -1.66 9.33
N GLU A 87 3.17 -0.89 10.36
CA GLU A 87 2.32 0.19 10.88
C GLU A 87 2.02 1.23 9.78
N ILE A 88 3.02 1.60 8.98
CA ILE A 88 2.83 2.50 7.84
C ILE A 88 1.86 1.89 6.81
N CYS A 89 2.03 0.62 6.44
CA CYS A 89 1.11 -0.05 5.51
C CYS A 89 -0.31 -0.18 6.06
N GLU A 90 -0.47 -0.41 7.37
CA GLU A 90 -1.78 -0.40 8.02
C GLU A 90 -2.43 1.00 7.98
N MET A 91 -1.66 2.07 8.20
CA MET A 91 -2.15 3.45 8.03
C MET A 91 -2.56 3.75 6.58
N MET A 92 -1.83 3.25 5.57
CA MET A 92 -2.23 3.38 4.16
C MET A 92 -3.54 2.65 3.87
N ALA A 93 -3.73 1.47 4.45
CA ALA A 93 -4.99 0.75 4.33
C ALA A 93 -6.13 1.56 4.96
N THR A 94 -5.93 2.11 6.16
CA THR A 94 -6.90 3.00 6.80
C THR A 94 -7.21 4.22 5.93
N MET A 95 -6.20 4.87 5.36
CA MET A 95 -6.34 5.99 4.41
C MET A 95 -7.27 5.65 3.23
N MET A 96 -7.11 4.45 2.67
CA MET A 96 -7.98 3.93 1.59
C MET A 96 -9.42 3.72 2.07
N LEU A 97 -9.61 3.07 3.21
CA LEU A 97 -10.95 2.79 3.77
C LEU A 97 -11.69 4.08 4.14
N THR A 98 -11.01 5.03 4.77
CA THR A 98 -11.54 6.37 5.08
C THR A 98 -11.92 7.13 3.80
N SER A 99 -11.14 6.95 2.73
CA SER A 99 -11.48 7.55 1.44
C SER A 99 -12.73 6.92 0.81
N PHE A 100 -12.96 5.62 0.98
CA PHE A 100 -14.22 5.00 0.54
C PHE A 100 -15.43 5.53 1.30
N GLU A 101 -15.32 5.69 2.61
CA GLU A 101 -16.37 6.30 3.43
C GLU A 101 -16.66 7.73 2.96
N MET A 102 -15.62 8.56 2.83
CA MET A 102 -15.74 9.93 2.32
C MET A 102 -16.39 9.95 0.92
N LEU A 103 -15.97 9.10 0.00
CA LEU A 103 -16.61 9.02 -1.32
C LEU A 103 -18.07 8.56 -1.23
N SER A 104 -18.39 7.63 -0.32
CA SER A 104 -19.76 7.14 -0.10
C SER A 104 -20.68 8.24 0.41
N GLU A 105 -20.23 9.09 1.34
CA GLU A 105 -20.97 10.26 1.83
C GLU A 105 -21.37 11.24 0.71
N HIS A 106 -20.57 11.27 -0.36
CA HIS A 106 -20.79 12.10 -1.53
C HIS A 106 -21.47 11.38 -2.71
N ASN A 107 -21.92 10.13 -2.53
CA ASN A 107 -22.45 9.26 -3.59
C ASN A 107 -21.46 9.01 -4.75
N LEU A 108 -20.17 9.02 -4.46
CA LEU A 108 -19.08 8.82 -5.41
C LEU A 108 -18.42 7.44 -5.29
N PHE A 109 -18.84 6.59 -4.35
CA PHE A 109 -18.36 5.20 -4.23
C PHE A 109 -19.44 4.21 -4.70
N THR A 110 -19.72 4.24 -6.00
CA THR A 110 -20.73 3.39 -6.66
C THR A 110 -20.16 2.84 -7.97
N ALA A 111 -20.78 1.77 -8.50
CA ALA A 111 -20.39 1.17 -9.77
C ALA A 111 -20.40 2.14 -10.97
N ASP A 112 -21.23 3.17 -10.94
CA ASP A 112 -21.40 4.18 -11.98
C ASP A 112 -20.70 5.53 -11.67
N SER A 113 -19.94 5.60 -10.57
CA SER A 113 -19.25 6.79 -10.07
C SER A 113 -18.58 7.65 -11.14
N GLU A 114 -18.62 8.97 -10.96
CA GLU A 114 -17.88 9.92 -11.79
C GLU A 114 -16.36 9.71 -11.71
N ILE A 115 -15.85 9.18 -10.60
CA ILE A 115 -14.43 8.86 -10.40
C ILE A 115 -14.12 7.50 -11.04
N LYS A 116 -13.85 7.52 -12.34
CA LYS A 116 -13.72 6.30 -13.17
C LYS A 116 -12.51 5.42 -12.85
N ASN A 117 -11.52 5.92 -12.12
CA ASN A 117 -10.30 5.18 -11.82
C ASN A 117 -10.35 4.43 -10.49
N ILE A 118 -11.43 4.51 -9.69
CA ILE A 118 -11.58 3.72 -8.45
C ILE A 118 -11.16 2.24 -8.64
N PRO A 119 -11.66 1.51 -9.66
CA PRO A 119 -11.32 0.10 -9.80
C PRO A 119 -9.82 -0.15 -10.00
N ILE A 120 -9.14 0.65 -10.82
CA ILE A 120 -7.72 0.44 -11.11
C ILE A 120 -6.83 0.85 -9.93
N ILE A 121 -7.23 1.88 -9.19
CA ILE A 121 -6.56 2.31 -7.97
C ILE A 121 -6.63 1.22 -6.90
N CYS A 122 -7.82 0.66 -6.64
CA CYS A 122 -7.99 -0.47 -5.71
C CYS A 122 -7.13 -1.68 -6.13
N LEU A 123 -7.11 -2.00 -7.42
CA LEU A 123 -6.33 -3.12 -7.96
C LEU A 123 -4.83 -2.96 -7.73
N ILE A 124 -4.27 -1.76 -7.91
CA ILE A 124 -2.84 -1.51 -7.68
C ILE A 124 -2.52 -1.59 -6.18
N PHE A 125 -3.38 -1.05 -5.30
CA PHE A 125 -3.24 -1.18 -3.85
C PHE A 125 -3.25 -2.65 -3.41
N LEU A 126 -4.21 -3.44 -3.90
CA LEU A 126 -4.30 -4.86 -3.61
C LEU A 126 -3.06 -5.63 -4.11
N GLU A 127 -2.54 -5.29 -5.28
CA GLU A 127 -1.32 -5.90 -5.82
C GLU A 127 -0.12 -5.57 -4.95
N PHE A 128 0.03 -4.31 -4.52
CA PHE A 128 1.10 -3.91 -3.61
C PHE A 128 1.05 -4.72 -2.32
N PHE A 129 -0.11 -4.86 -1.69
CA PHE A 129 -0.25 -5.63 -0.45
C PHE A 129 -0.12 -7.15 -0.65
N ASP A 130 -0.49 -7.70 -1.81
CA ASP A 130 -0.38 -9.15 -2.06
C ASP A 130 1.02 -9.58 -2.51
N ASN A 131 1.72 -8.72 -3.24
CA ASN A 131 3.00 -9.05 -3.88
C ASN A 131 4.20 -8.41 -3.20
N THR A 132 4.11 -7.12 -2.86
CA THR A 132 5.24 -6.35 -2.34
C THR A 132 5.31 -6.42 -0.81
N ALA A 133 4.20 -6.18 -0.13
CA ALA A 133 4.10 -6.16 1.34
C ALA A 133 3.54 -7.46 1.93
N THR A 134 3.76 -8.58 1.25
CA THR A 134 3.14 -9.89 1.56
C THR A 134 3.63 -10.48 2.89
N ASP A 135 4.83 -10.12 3.31
CA ASP A 135 5.52 -10.58 4.52
C ASP A 135 5.11 -9.82 5.79
N LEU A 136 4.36 -8.72 5.64
CA LEU A 136 3.90 -7.88 6.76
C LEU A 136 2.61 -8.36 7.43
N ASP A 137 2.03 -9.49 6.98
CA ASP A 137 0.79 -10.09 7.53
C ASP A 137 -0.39 -9.11 7.61
N LEU A 138 -0.56 -8.30 6.56
CA LEU A 138 -1.65 -7.35 6.42
C LEU A 138 -2.97 -8.09 6.14
N ASN A 139 -4.06 -7.61 6.76
CA ASN A 139 -5.41 -8.20 6.59
C ASN A 139 -6.39 -7.29 5.83
N CYS A 140 -5.92 -6.15 5.32
CA CYS A 140 -6.77 -5.11 4.73
C CYS A 140 -7.31 -5.45 3.33
N GLN A 141 -6.68 -6.38 2.61
CA GLN A 141 -7.01 -6.71 1.22
C GLN A 141 -8.44 -7.23 1.08
N CYS A 142 -8.86 -8.09 2.03
CA CYS A 142 -10.22 -8.62 2.03
C CYS A 142 -11.27 -7.54 2.31
N GLU A 143 -10.94 -6.54 3.14
CA GLU A 143 -11.84 -5.44 3.47
C GLU A 143 -12.00 -4.45 2.31
N ILE A 144 -10.90 -4.11 1.64
CA ILE A 144 -10.92 -3.28 0.42
C ILE A 144 -11.79 -3.95 -0.66
N LEU A 145 -11.59 -5.26 -0.89
CA LEU A 145 -12.37 -6.01 -1.85
C LEU A 145 -13.85 -6.06 -1.46
N ARG A 146 -14.15 -6.31 -0.18
CA ARG A 146 -15.52 -6.36 0.35
C ARG A 146 -16.27 -5.07 0.07
N LEU A 147 -15.67 -3.92 0.36
CA LEU A 147 -16.30 -2.62 0.15
C LEU A 147 -16.52 -2.34 -1.34
N CYS A 148 -15.58 -2.73 -2.21
CA CYS A 148 -15.78 -2.62 -3.66
C CYS A 148 -16.95 -3.49 -4.14
N ASP A 149 -17.03 -4.75 -3.70
CA ASP A 149 -18.12 -5.67 -4.06
C ASP A 149 -19.47 -5.12 -3.55
N GLU A 150 -19.54 -4.57 -2.33
CA GLU A 150 -20.75 -3.95 -1.76
C GLU A 150 -21.18 -2.67 -2.49
N ALA A 151 -20.22 -1.88 -2.99
CA ALA A 151 -20.47 -0.74 -3.86
C ALA A 151 -20.88 -1.12 -5.31
N GLY A 152 -20.95 -2.43 -5.61
CA GLY A 152 -21.25 -2.96 -6.94
C GLY A 152 -20.09 -2.89 -7.93
N THR A 153 -18.88 -2.60 -7.46
CA THR A 153 -17.65 -2.51 -8.27
C THR A 153 -16.91 -3.85 -8.28
N ASP A 154 -17.23 -4.69 -9.26
CA ASP A 154 -16.59 -6.00 -9.43
C ASP A 154 -15.17 -5.87 -10.01
N LEU A 155 -14.17 -5.79 -9.14
CA LEU A 155 -12.77 -5.59 -9.49
C LEU A 155 -12.21 -6.66 -10.45
N THR A 156 -12.77 -7.88 -10.47
CA THR A 156 -12.31 -8.96 -11.34
C THR A 156 -12.49 -8.62 -12.82
N LYS A 157 -13.50 -7.82 -13.17
CA LYS A 157 -13.76 -7.33 -14.53
C LYS A 157 -12.84 -6.18 -14.95
N HIS A 158 -12.10 -5.61 -14.00
CA HIS A 158 -11.23 -4.47 -14.21
C HIS A 158 -9.74 -4.83 -14.18
N VAL A 159 -9.38 -6.10 -13.99
CA VAL A 159 -8.00 -6.56 -14.06
C VAL A 159 -7.43 -6.26 -15.45
N ARG A 160 -6.30 -5.57 -15.49
CA ARG A 160 -5.58 -5.22 -16.73
C ARG A 160 -4.14 -5.72 -16.65
N LYS A 161 -3.42 -5.67 -17.77
CA LYS A 161 -2.00 -6.08 -17.85
C LYS A 161 -1.09 -5.41 -16.83
N GLN A 162 -1.48 -4.22 -16.36
CA GLN A 162 -0.74 -3.47 -15.36
C GLN A 162 -0.77 -4.10 -13.98
N VAL A 163 -1.70 -5.01 -13.67
CA VAL A 163 -1.89 -5.57 -12.33
C VAL A 163 -1.84 -7.10 -12.38
N GLN A 164 -1.05 -7.71 -11.50
CA GLN A 164 -0.85 -9.15 -11.40
C GLN A 164 -1.57 -9.72 -10.16
N ILE A 165 -2.89 -9.89 -10.26
CA ILE A 165 -3.71 -10.57 -9.24
C ILE A 165 -4.47 -11.71 -9.92
N SER A 166 -4.38 -12.91 -9.33
CA SER A 166 -5.10 -14.08 -9.85
C SER A 166 -6.55 -14.13 -9.39
N GLU A 167 -7.42 -14.78 -10.17
CA GLU A 167 -8.82 -15.03 -9.77
C GLU A 167 -8.93 -15.80 -8.45
N LYS A 168 -7.98 -16.71 -8.21
CA LYS A 168 -7.87 -17.44 -6.94
C LYS A 168 -7.73 -16.49 -5.75
N LYS A 169 -6.89 -15.46 -5.84
CA LYS A 169 -6.67 -14.49 -4.76
C LYS A 169 -7.94 -13.70 -4.43
N PHE A 170 -8.70 -13.28 -5.44
CA PHE A 170 -10.01 -12.65 -5.21
C PHE A 170 -10.96 -13.58 -4.44
N ASN A 171 -10.99 -14.86 -4.80
CA ASN A 171 -11.84 -15.84 -4.12
C ASN A 171 -11.38 -16.08 -2.66
N ASP A 172 -10.07 -16.20 -2.43
CA ASP A 172 -9.49 -16.37 -1.11
C ASP A 172 -9.88 -15.18 -0.19
N TRP A 173 -9.74 -13.94 -0.67
CA TRP A 173 -10.16 -12.74 0.08
C TRP A 173 -11.67 -12.68 0.31
N ARG A 174 -12.48 -13.07 -0.68
CA ARG A 174 -13.94 -13.14 -0.54
C ARG A 174 -14.37 -14.15 0.52
N ASP A 175 -13.68 -15.27 0.62
CA ASP A 175 -13.96 -16.27 1.63
C ASP A 175 -13.52 -15.81 3.02
N GLN A 176 -12.39 -15.09 3.13
CA GLN A 176 -11.93 -14.50 4.40
C GLN A 176 -12.97 -13.55 5.01
N TYR A 177 -13.51 -12.58 4.26
CA TYR A 177 -14.47 -11.63 4.87
C TYR A 177 -15.87 -12.23 5.10
N LYS A 178 -16.26 -13.31 4.42
CA LYS A 178 -17.47 -14.08 4.79
C LYS A 178 -17.33 -14.70 6.18
N LEU A 179 -16.14 -15.18 6.52
CA LEU A 179 -15.85 -15.72 7.86
C LEU A 179 -15.87 -14.63 8.94
N TYR A 180 -15.43 -13.41 8.62
CA TYR A 180 -15.54 -12.26 9.54
C TYR A 180 -17.00 -11.81 9.74
N LYS A 181 -17.83 -11.78 8.69
CA LYS A 181 -19.27 -11.48 8.79
C LYS A 181 -20.02 -12.47 9.69
N CYS A 182 -19.64 -13.75 9.68
CA CYS A 182 -20.18 -14.76 10.59
C CYS A 182 -19.84 -14.54 12.08
N ARG A 183 -18.70 -13.87 12.39
CA ARG A 183 -18.29 -13.58 13.77
C ARG A 183 -18.97 -12.35 14.39
N LEU A 184 -19.39 -11.39 13.57
CA LEU A 184 -20.10 -10.19 14.05
C LEU A 184 -21.60 -10.41 14.31
N HIS A 185 -22.19 -11.49 13.79
CA HIS A 185 -23.58 -11.88 14.08
C HIS A 185 -23.71 -12.86 15.26
N SER A 186 -22.61 -13.14 15.97
CA SER A 186 -22.56 -14.04 17.13
C SER A 186 -22.25 -13.32 18.45
N ILE A 187 -22.39 -11.99 18.46
CA ILE A 187 -22.41 -11.13 19.66
C ILE A 187 -23.77 -10.43 19.69
#